data_AF-A0AAW3YT01-F1
#
_entry.id   AF-A0AAW3YT01-F1
#
_cell.length_a   1.000
_cell.length_b   1.000
_cell.length_c   1.000
_cell.angle_alpha   90.00
_cell.angle_beta   90.00
_cell.angle_gamma   90.00
#
_symmetry.space_group_name_H-M   'P 1'
#
loop_
_entity.id
_entity.type
_entity.pdbx_description
1 polymer ?
#
loop_
_entity_poly.entity_id
_entity_poly.type
_entity_poly.pdbx_seq_one_letter_code
_entity_poly.pdbx_strand_id
1 'polypeptide(L)' 'MSIKTRIEQLEQELLEVVKKYSGDEEVTVITRNNSESNLQIQVIIAGKKQLDITLNSFSD' A
#
# COMPACT_ATOMS: atom_id res chain seq x y z
N MET A 1 -19.14 -1.12 -4.47
CA MET A 1 -18.18 -0.78 -3.40
C MET A 1 -17.40 0.43 -3.89
N SER A 2 -17.18 1.47 -3.08
CA SER A 2 -16.49 2.69 -3.56
C SER A 2 -15.01 2.41 -3.80
N ILE A 3 -14.40 3.12 -4.76
CA ILE A 3 -12.95 3.07 -5.01
C ILE A 3 -12.14 3.36 -3.74
N LYS A 4 -12.64 4.26 -2.88
CA LYS A 4 -12.01 4.57 -1.59
C LYS A 4 -11.94 3.34 -0.69
N THR A 5 -13.06 2.62 -0.57
CA THR A 5 -13.14 1.39 0.24
C THR A 5 -12.20 0.30 -0.28
N ARG A 6 -12.07 0.16 -1.61
CA ARG A 6 -11.15 -0.80 -2.22
C ARG A 6 -9.68 -0.45 -1.97
N ILE A 7 -9.33 0.84 -1.99
CA ILE A 7 -7.97 1.31 -1.69
C ILE A 7 -7.64 1.09 -0.21
N GLU A 8 -8.57 1.38 0.70
CA GLU A 8 -8.40 1.09 2.13
C GLU A 8 -8.23 -0.42 2.38
N GLN A 9 -8.96 -1.27 1.67
CA GLN A 9 -8.77 -2.72 1.73
C GLN A 9 -7.39 -3.14 1.23
N LEU A 10 -6.95 -2.60 0.09
CA LEU A 10 -5.62 -2.88 -0.47
C LEU A 10 -4.49 -2.45 0.48
N GLU A 11 -4.62 -1.30 1.15
CA GLU A 11 -3.65 -0.88 2.17
C GLU A 11 -3.56 -1.88 3.33
N GLN A 12 -4.70 -2.40 3.80
CA GLN A 12 -4.74 -3.42 4.86
C GLN A 12 -4.12 -4.75 4.41
N GLU A 13 -4.49 -5.23 3.21
CA GLU A 13 -3.94 -6.47 2.67
C GLU A 13 -2.41 -6.38 2.48
N LEU A 14 -1.93 -5.24 1.98
CA LEU A 14 -0.50 -4.97 1.86
C LEU A 14 0.18 -4.92 3.24
N LEU A 15 -0.44 -4.29 4.23
CA LEU A 15 0.10 -4.24 5.60
C LEU A 15 0.22 -5.64 6.20
N GLU A 16 -0.80 -6.48 6.06
CA GLU A 16 -0.79 -7.87 6.56
C GLU A 16 0.27 -8.72 5.87
N VAL A 17 0.35 -8.65 4.54
CA VAL A 17 1.37 -9.39 3.77
C VAL A 17 2.76 -8.94 4.19
N VAL A 18 3.02 -7.64 4.24
CA VAL A 18 4.35 -7.13 4.55
C VAL A 18 4.72 -7.45 6.00
N LYS A 19 3.82 -7.28 6.97
CA LYS A 19 4.07 -7.69 8.37
C LYS A 19 4.44 -9.15 8.50
N LYS A 20 3.78 -10.05 7.74
CA LYS A 20 4.09 -11.48 7.75
C LYS A 20 5.56 -11.78 7.39
N TYR A 21 6.18 -10.96 6.55
CA TYR A 21 7.57 -11.13 6.11
C TYR A 21 8.57 -10.17 6.78
N SER A 22 8.10 -9.19 7.56
CA SER A 22 8.94 -8.17 8.21
C SER A 22 9.33 -8.51 9.65
N GLY A 23 8.79 -9.60 10.23
CA GLY A 23 9.05 -9.96 11.63
C GLY A 23 8.50 -8.89 12.59
N ASP A 24 9.30 -8.49 13.59
CA ASP A 24 8.95 -7.47 14.59
C ASP A 24 9.21 -6.01 14.11
N GLU A 25 9.58 -5.82 12.85
CA GLU A 25 9.82 -4.48 12.31
C GLU A 25 8.52 -3.70 12.15
N GLU A 26 8.57 -2.40 12.45
CA GLU A 26 7.43 -1.52 12.25
C GLU A 26 7.18 -1.34 10.75
N VAL A 27 5.97 -1.71 10.31
CA VAL A 27 5.53 -1.59 8.91
C VAL A 27 4.45 -0.52 8.83
N THR A 28 4.64 0.43 7.93
CA THR A 28 3.66 1.46 7.58
C THR A 28 3.33 1.38 6.10
N VAL A 29 2.04 1.38 5.77
CA VAL A 29 1.54 1.46 4.39
C VAL A 29 0.76 2.78 4.25
N ILE A 30 1.11 3.59 3.26
CA ILE A 30 0.46 4.87 2.99
C ILE A 30 0.14 5.03 1.51
N THR A 31 -1.06 5.50 1.18
CA THR A 31 -1.36 6.02 -0.15
C THR A 31 -0.75 7.42 -0.31
N ARG A 32 0.17 7.57 -1.26
CA ARG A 32 0.81 8.84 -1.64
C ARG A 32 0.01 9.62 -2.67
N ASN A 33 -0.60 8.91 -3.61
CA ASN A 33 -1.43 9.50 -4.66
C ASN A 33 -2.59 8.55 -4.95
N ASN A 34 -3.79 9.13 -5.09
CA ASN A 34 -4.99 8.43 -5.52
C ASN A 34 -5.75 9.36 -6.47
N SER A 35 -5.49 9.17 -7.75
CA SER A 35 -6.15 9.85 -8.87
C SER A 35 -6.78 8.80 -9.77
N GLU A 36 -7.73 9.20 -10.62
CA GLU A 36 -8.48 8.32 -11.54
C GLU A 36 -7.60 7.40 -12.41
N SER A 37 -6.34 7.77 -12.64
CA SER A 37 -5.40 6.98 -13.45
C SER A 37 -4.10 6.62 -12.72
N ASN A 38 -3.95 6.99 -11.45
CA ASN A 38 -2.69 6.78 -10.72
C ASN A 38 -2.94 6.49 -9.24
N LEU A 39 -2.49 5.32 -8.78
CA LEU A 39 -2.52 4.90 -7.40
C LEU A 39 -1.08 4.60 -7.02
N GLN A 40 -0.57 5.41 -6.12
CA GLN A 40 0.75 5.25 -5.55
C GLN A 40 0.60 4.88 -4.10
N ILE A 41 1.07 3.70 -3.75
CA ILE A 41 1.12 3.19 -2.38
C ILE A 41 2.59 3.00 -2.01
N GLN A 42 2.95 3.50 -0.84
CA GLN A 42 4.28 3.39 -0.29
C GLN A 42 4.25 2.51 0.95
N VAL A 43 5.12 1.51 0.97
CA VAL A 43 5.33 0.60 2.08
C VAL A 43 6.69 0.89 2.69
N ILE A 44 6.71 1.17 3.98
CA ILE A 44 7.92 1.51 4.74
C ILE A 44 8.10 0.44 5.81
N ILE A 45 9.26 -0.22 5.81
CA ILE A 45 9.66 -1.18 6.84
C ILE A 45 10.82 -0.56 7.62
N ALA A 46 10.58 -0.26 8.90
CA ALA A 46 11.54 0.41 9.76
C ALA A 46 12.88 -0.35 9.80
N GLY A 47 13.98 0.35 9.54
CA GLY A 47 15.33 -0.21 9.64
C GLY A 47 15.86 -0.92 8.40
N LYS A 48 15.03 -1.18 7.37
CA LYS A 48 15.49 -1.91 6.17
C LYS A 48 15.33 -1.15 4.88
N LYS A 49 14.10 -0.93 4.40
CA LYS A 49 13.84 -0.51 3.01
C LYS A 49 12.47 0.16 2.85
N GLN A 50 12.40 1.05 1.86
CA GLN A 50 11.17 1.63 1.33
C GLN A 50 10.81 0.90 0.04
N LEU A 51 9.54 0.51 -0.13
CA LEU A 51 8.99 -0.08 -1.34
C LEU A 51 7.88 0.85 -1.85
N ASP A 52 8.09 1.44 -3.03
CA ASP A 52 7.08 2.25 -3.72
C ASP A 52 6.38 1.39 -4.78
N ILE A 53 5.07 1.21 -4.61
CA ILE A 53 4.19 0.52 -5.54
C ILE A 53 3.40 1.59 -6.29
N THR A 54 3.72 1.77 -7.57
CA THR A 54 2.93 2.63 -8.46
C THR A 54 2.15 1.73 -9.39
N LEU A 55 0.84 1.78 -9.29
CA LEU A 55 -0.06 1.16 -10.23
C LEU A 55 -0.46 2.28 -11.22
N ASN A 56 -0.43 2.01 -12.53
CA ASN A 56 -0.74 3.01 -13.58
C ASN A 56 -2.04 2.73 -14.36
N SER A 57 -2.89 1.84 -13.86
CA SER A 57 -4.24 1.62 -14.38
C SER A 57 -5.02 0.74 -13.39
N PHE A 58 -6.07 1.26 -12.75
CA PHE A 58 -7.03 0.48 -11.95
C PHE A 58 -8.39 0.82 -12.53
N SER A 59 -8.98 -0.15 -13.23
CA SER A 59 -10.34 -0.04 -13.74
C SER A 59 -11.32 -0.48 -12.65
N ASP A 60 -12.53 0.08 -12.66
CA ASP A 60 -13.63 -0.24 -11.74
C ASP A 60 -14.05 -1.73 -11.78
#